data_AF-A0ABD3IPU8-F1
#
_entry.id   AF-A0ABD3IPU8-F1
#
_cell.length_a   1.000
_cell.length_b   1.000
_cell.length_c   1.000
_cell.angle_alpha   90.00
_cell.angle_beta   90.00
_cell.angle_gamma   90.00
#
_symmetry.space_group_name_H-M   'P 1'
#
loop_
_entity.id
_entity.type
_entity.pdbx_description
1 polymer ?
#
loop_
_entity_poly.entity_id
_entity_poly.type
_entity_poly.pdbx_seq_one_letter_code
_entity_poly.pdbx_strand_id
1 'polypeptide(L)'
;MALISVFSSLIHPQLRPMVSKMTLFDALIFLVIHAVDKLGLWHRLPVYMGLAYVGMRRHLHQRYNLIHVGSVDGKKYDTQAFNYRTADGRCNHPSDDVVGSRGTFFGRNMPPSTSTYGLMDPHPSVVASKLLARKEFIDNGKQFNMIACSWIQFMIHDWVDHMEETDQVEIEAPDEVAEKCPLKSFRFNKTKKVSTGSSHLKNGSLNIRTPWWDGSVIYGNDDNGERRVRTFKDGKLKISGDGLLEHDEKGIPISGDVRNSWAGFSLLQALFVKEHNTVCDMLKKYYPDLDDEKLYRHARLVTSAVIAKIHTIDWTVELLKTDTLLAGMRINWYGFLGKKFKDMFGHICGPILSGLVGLKRPRDHGVPYSLSEEFVSVYRMHSLLPDKLILRDINSTILEHKCLPVAEEIPMREVVGRQGQRRLSKIGMEQMMVSLGHQACGALSLWNYPSWMRNLVPQDVDGEDRPDSIDMAALESNMTTHLISFALLYQRDCTRTDARILGQFTETGREVSRGTTSSEETC
;
A
#
# COMPACT_ATOMS: atom_id res chain seq x y z
N MET A 1 11.33 -32.95 -19.97
CA MET A 1 9.90 -33.32 -20.01
C MET A 1 9.57 -34.59 -19.22
N ALA A 2 10.40 -35.65 -19.22
CA ALA A 2 10.11 -36.91 -18.53
C ALA A 2 9.92 -36.80 -17.00
N LEU A 3 10.67 -35.92 -16.31
CA LEU A 3 10.55 -35.77 -14.84
C LEU A 3 9.21 -35.15 -14.39
N ILE A 4 8.67 -34.20 -15.16
CA ILE A 4 7.40 -33.51 -14.84
C ILE A 4 6.21 -34.48 -14.95
N SER A 5 6.29 -35.47 -15.86
CA SER A 5 5.31 -36.55 -15.97
C SER A 5 5.21 -37.37 -14.68
N VAL A 6 6.36 -37.74 -14.09
CA VAL A 6 6.44 -38.55 -12.86
C VAL A 6 5.85 -37.84 -11.63
N PHE A 7 6.03 -36.53 -11.52
CA PHE A 7 5.52 -35.73 -10.39
C PHE A 7 4.16 -35.05 -10.67
N SER A 8 3.56 -35.27 -11.85
CA SER A 8 2.31 -34.59 -12.26
C SER A 8 1.13 -34.88 -11.32
N SER A 9 1.11 -36.06 -10.69
CA SER A 9 0.11 -36.46 -9.68
C SER A 9 0.23 -35.68 -8.38
N LEU A 10 1.41 -35.14 -8.06
CA LEU A 10 1.69 -34.39 -6.84
C LEU A 10 1.44 -32.89 -6.96
N ILE A 11 1.26 -32.38 -8.18
CA ILE A 11 1.00 -30.97 -8.49
C ILE A 11 -0.50 -30.74 -8.65
N HIS A 12 -1.04 -29.72 -7.99
CA HIS A 12 -2.43 -29.30 -8.17
C HIS A 12 -2.76 -29.05 -9.66
N PRO A 13 -3.87 -29.59 -10.21
CA PRO A 13 -4.15 -29.56 -11.65
C PRO A 13 -4.05 -28.17 -12.30
N GLN A 14 -4.54 -27.14 -11.60
CA GLN A 14 -4.52 -25.75 -12.07
C GLN A 14 -3.11 -25.13 -12.14
N LEU A 15 -2.12 -25.68 -11.44
CA LEU A 15 -0.74 -25.19 -11.45
C LEU A 15 0.11 -25.86 -12.53
N ARG A 16 -0.35 -26.99 -13.09
CA ARG A 16 0.40 -27.76 -14.11
C ARG A 16 0.80 -26.95 -15.35
N PRO A 17 -0.07 -26.10 -15.95
CA PRO A 17 0.31 -25.30 -17.13
C PRO A 17 1.40 -24.27 -16.85
N MET A 18 1.53 -23.85 -15.59
CA MET A 18 2.55 -22.90 -15.17
C MET A 18 3.88 -23.61 -14.91
N VAL A 19 3.84 -24.74 -14.18
CA VAL A 19 5.02 -25.55 -13.89
C VAL A 19 5.65 -26.12 -15.17
N SER A 20 4.84 -26.43 -16.19
CA SER A 20 5.36 -26.91 -17.48
C SER A 20 6.21 -25.87 -18.24
N LYS A 21 6.05 -24.57 -17.94
CA LYS A 21 6.84 -23.48 -18.50
C LYS A 21 8.10 -23.17 -17.69
N MET A 22 8.26 -23.78 -16.51
CA MET A 22 9.42 -23.55 -15.64
C MET A 22 10.67 -24.27 -16.15
N THR A 23 11.83 -23.69 -15.84
CA THR A 23 13.10 -24.42 -15.95
C THR A 23 13.11 -25.63 -15.01
N LEU A 24 13.94 -26.64 -15.28
CA LEU A 24 14.04 -27.82 -14.40
C LEU A 24 14.35 -27.44 -12.94
N PHE A 25 15.24 -26.47 -12.76
CA PHE A 25 15.62 -25.96 -11.45
C PHE A 25 14.46 -25.28 -10.72
N ASP A 26 13.74 -24.39 -11.41
CA ASP A 26 12.60 -23.69 -10.82
C ASP A 26 11.43 -24.65 -10.52
N ALA A 27 11.23 -25.67 -11.37
CA ALA A 27 10.24 -26.71 -11.12
C ALA A 27 10.56 -27.53 -9.86
N LEU A 28 11.84 -27.84 -9.61
CA LEU A 28 12.26 -28.52 -8.37
C LEU A 28 12.02 -27.64 -7.14
N ILE A 29 12.37 -26.35 -7.22
CA ILE A 29 12.07 -25.37 -6.16
C ILE A 29 10.56 -25.31 -5.89
N PHE A 30 9.76 -25.25 -6.94
CA PHE A 30 8.30 -25.24 -6.84
C PHE A 30 7.79 -26.48 -6.13
N LEU A 31 8.29 -27.68 -6.44
CA LEU A 31 7.87 -28.92 -5.77
C LEU A 31 8.15 -28.88 -4.26
N VAL A 32 9.30 -28.34 -3.84
CA VAL A 32 9.64 -28.17 -2.42
C VAL A 32 8.66 -27.21 -1.74
N ILE A 33 8.43 -26.04 -2.33
CA ILE A 33 7.46 -25.04 -1.81
C ILE A 33 6.06 -25.66 -1.71
N HIS A 34 5.60 -26.30 -2.78
CA HIS A 34 4.26 -26.86 -2.87
C HIS A 34 4.05 -27.99 -1.84
N ALA A 35 5.06 -28.81 -1.57
CA ALA A 35 5.00 -29.82 -0.52
C ALA A 35 4.86 -29.18 0.87
N VAL A 36 5.64 -28.13 1.17
CA VAL A 36 5.53 -27.39 2.44
C VAL A 36 4.17 -26.70 2.58
N ASP A 37 3.62 -26.18 1.48
CA ASP A 37 2.31 -25.53 1.43
C ASP A 37 1.18 -26.51 1.71
N LYS A 38 1.20 -27.71 1.13
CA LYS A 38 0.20 -28.75 1.38
C LYS A 38 0.14 -29.19 2.85
N LEU A 39 1.26 -29.06 3.55
CA LEU A 39 1.35 -29.33 4.98
C LEU A 39 0.98 -28.11 5.84
N GLY A 40 0.93 -26.90 5.27
CA GLY A 40 0.64 -25.66 5.99
C GLY A 40 1.69 -25.31 7.03
N LEU A 41 2.96 -25.69 6.79
CA LEU A 41 4.00 -25.67 7.83
C LEU A 41 4.93 -24.47 7.77
N TRP A 42 5.05 -23.74 6.64
CA TRP A 42 6.15 -22.81 6.41
C TRP A 42 6.36 -21.78 7.55
N HIS A 43 5.28 -21.23 8.09
CA HIS A 43 5.30 -20.21 9.15
C HIS A 43 5.49 -20.80 10.56
N ARG A 44 5.50 -22.13 10.69
CA ARG A 44 5.78 -22.88 11.93
C ARG A 44 7.15 -23.55 11.92
N LEU A 45 7.87 -23.50 10.80
CA LEU A 45 9.23 -24.03 10.70
C LEU A 45 10.20 -23.15 11.51
N PRO A 46 11.33 -23.71 11.96
CA PRO A 46 12.43 -22.90 12.50
C PRO A 46 12.82 -21.77 11.53
N VAL A 47 13.24 -20.63 12.09
CA VAL A 47 13.46 -19.38 11.34
C VAL A 47 14.27 -19.58 10.06
N TYR A 48 15.39 -20.30 10.10
CA TYR A 48 16.25 -20.52 8.93
C TYR A 48 15.55 -21.31 7.81
N MET A 49 14.71 -22.30 8.15
CA MET A 49 13.91 -23.04 7.18
C MET A 49 12.78 -22.18 6.62
N GLY A 50 12.12 -21.38 7.46
CA GLY A 50 11.13 -20.39 7.02
C GLY A 50 11.73 -19.35 6.06
N LEU A 51 12.94 -18.86 6.35
CA LEU A 51 13.68 -17.94 5.49
C LEU A 51 14.06 -18.57 4.15
N ALA A 52 14.52 -19.83 4.15
CA ALA A 52 14.80 -20.57 2.92
C ALA A 52 13.53 -20.72 2.07
N TYR A 53 12.40 -21.08 2.68
CA TYR A 53 11.10 -21.14 2.01
C TYR A 53 10.72 -19.80 1.38
N VAL A 54 10.77 -18.69 2.14
CA VAL A 54 10.41 -17.35 1.64
C VAL A 54 11.38 -16.91 0.53
N GLY A 55 12.67 -17.19 0.66
CA GLY A 55 13.69 -16.88 -0.35
C GLY A 55 13.43 -17.62 -1.67
N MET A 56 13.14 -18.91 -1.60
CA MET A 56 12.79 -19.74 -2.76
C MET A 56 11.49 -19.25 -3.42
N ARG A 57 10.46 -18.96 -2.62
CA ARG A 57 9.17 -18.45 -3.11
C ARG A 57 9.32 -17.08 -3.77
N ARG A 58 10.12 -16.18 -3.19
CA ARG A 58 10.45 -14.87 -3.78
C ARG A 58 11.15 -15.01 -5.13
N HIS A 59 12.12 -15.92 -5.25
CA HIS A 59 12.81 -16.19 -6.52
C HIS A 59 11.84 -16.62 -7.63
N LEU A 60 10.90 -17.52 -7.32
CA LEU A 60 9.87 -17.90 -8.30
C LEU A 60 8.97 -16.71 -8.67
N HIS A 61 8.53 -15.90 -7.70
CA HIS A 61 7.71 -14.73 -8.01
C HIS A 61 8.46 -13.69 -8.86
N GLN A 62 9.75 -13.46 -8.61
CA GLN A 62 10.57 -12.56 -9.44
C GLN A 62 10.70 -13.03 -10.89
N ARG A 63 10.65 -14.35 -11.14
CA ARG A 63 10.73 -14.90 -12.50
C ARG A 63 9.40 -14.98 -13.23
N TYR A 64 8.34 -15.31 -12.52
CA TYR A 64 7.07 -15.72 -13.16
C TYR A 64 5.90 -14.78 -12.86
N ASN A 65 6.08 -13.79 -11.98
CA ASN A 65 5.04 -12.86 -11.54
C ASN A 65 5.47 -11.39 -11.68
N LEU A 66 6.35 -11.06 -12.64
CA LEU A 66 6.62 -9.69 -13.06
C LEU A 66 6.23 -9.55 -14.53
N ILE A 67 5.22 -8.74 -14.81
CA ILE A 67 4.66 -8.55 -16.14
C ILE A 67 4.68 -7.06 -16.46
N HIS A 68 5.42 -6.71 -17.52
CA HIS A 68 5.47 -5.36 -18.04
C HIS A 68 4.15 -4.98 -18.75
N VAL A 69 3.77 -3.71 -18.64
CA VAL A 69 2.58 -3.14 -19.29
C VAL A 69 2.96 -1.87 -20.03
N GLY A 70 2.57 -1.77 -21.31
CA GLY A 70 2.95 -0.65 -22.18
C GLY A 70 4.27 -0.86 -22.92
N SER A 71 4.66 0.15 -23.68
CA SER A 71 5.97 0.26 -24.33
C SER A 71 7.00 0.93 -23.40
N VAL A 72 8.28 0.65 -23.65
CA VAL A 72 9.41 1.28 -22.96
C VAL A 72 10.02 2.28 -23.94
N ASP A 73 9.55 3.53 -23.86
CA ASP A 73 9.86 4.58 -24.85
C ASP A 73 10.83 5.64 -24.32
N GLY A 74 11.45 5.41 -23.16
CA GLY A 74 12.43 6.34 -22.60
C GLY A 74 13.75 6.35 -23.36
N LYS A 75 14.55 7.38 -23.07
CA LYS A 75 15.86 7.62 -23.68
C LYS A 75 16.96 7.33 -22.68
N LYS A 76 18.14 6.98 -23.21
CA LYS A 76 19.36 6.97 -22.41
C LYS A 76 19.72 8.39 -22.00
N TYR A 77 20.24 8.54 -20.79
CA TYR A 77 20.66 9.80 -20.21
C TYR A 77 21.97 9.58 -19.43
N ASP A 78 22.63 10.69 -19.07
CA ASP A 78 23.80 10.62 -18.21
C ASP A 78 23.38 10.44 -16.75
N THR A 79 23.53 9.22 -16.22
CA THR A 79 23.22 8.90 -14.83
C THR A 79 24.02 9.72 -13.81
N GLN A 80 25.20 10.25 -14.16
CA GLN A 80 26.00 11.07 -13.23
C GLN A 80 25.43 12.47 -13.06
N ALA A 81 24.74 12.99 -14.08
CA ALA A 81 24.05 14.28 -14.02
C ALA A 81 22.83 14.26 -13.08
N PHE A 82 22.28 13.07 -12.79
CA PHE A 82 21.08 12.88 -11.96
C PHE A 82 21.39 12.06 -10.70
N ASN A 83 22.31 12.55 -9.88
CA ASN A 83 22.67 11.97 -8.58
C ASN A 83 21.71 12.37 -7.43
N TYR A 84 20.45 12.63 -7.75
CA TYR A 84 19.39 13.07 -6.83
C TYR A 84 18.04 12.51 -7.29
N ARG A 85 17.00 12.60 -6.46
CA ARG A 85 15.64 12.23 -6.84
C ARG A 85 14.95 13.41 -7.54
N THR A 86 14.55 13.22 -8.78
CA THR A 86 13.84 14.21 -9.59
C THR A 86 12.40 14.41 -9.09
N ALA A 87 11.80 15.55 -9.43
CA ALA A 87 10.46 15.90 -8.96
C ALA A 87 9.37 14.94 -9.45
N ASP A 88 9.48 14.43 -10.68
CA ASP A 88 8.52 13.53 -11.31
C ASP A 88 8.98 12.06 -11.39
N GLY A 89 10.10 11.72 -10.75
CA GLY A 89 10.62 10.35 -10.69
C GLY A 89 11.39 9.88 -11.94
N ARG A 90 11.62 10.75 -12.94
CA ARG A 90 12.47 10.46 -14.10
C ARG A 90 13.94 10.27 -13.74
N CYS A 91 14.71 9.74 -14.69
CA CYS A 91 16.17 9.64 -14.61
C CYS A 91 16.69 8.82 -13.41
N ASN A 92 15.99 7.73 -13.06
CA ASN A 92 16.41 6.80 -12.01
C ASN A 92 16.87 5.45 -12.58
N HIS A 93 16.09 4.88 -13.51
CA HIS A 93 16.43 3.59 -14.12
C HIS A 93 17.67 3.72 -15.03
N PRO A 94 18.69 2.83 -14.94
CA PRO A 94 19.99 3.08 -15.58
C PRO A 94 20.01 3.20 -17.10
N SER A 95 18.98 2.70 -17.77
CA SER A 95 18.91 2.63 -19.24
C SER A 95 17.70 3.34 -19.85
N ASP A 96 16.82 3.90 -19.02
CA ASP A 96 15.56 4.51 -19.45
C ASP A 96 15.21 5.66 -18.49
N ASP A 97 14.97 6.87 -19.02
CA ASP A 97 14.70 8.06 -18.22
C ASP A 97 13.25 8.17 -17.71
N VAL A 98 12.32 7.35 -18.20
CA VAL A 98 10.88 7.43 -17.88
C VAL A 98 10.44 6.33 -16.91
N VAL A 99 11.15 5.19 -16.85
CA VAL A 99 10.77 4.07 -15.96
C VAL A 99 10.60 4.54 -14.51
N GLY A 100 9.40 4.31 -13.97
CA GLY A 100 9.01 4.68 -12.61
C GLY A 100 8.70 6.17 -12.40
N SER A 101 8.56 6.97 -13.46
CA SER A 101 8.10 8.35 -13.35
C SER A 101 6.59 8.45 -13.14
N ARG A 102 6.11 9.63 -12.75
CA ARG A 102 4.69 9.95 -12.77
C ARG A 102 4.10 9.73 -14.16
N GLY A 103 2.90 9.18 -14.21
CA GLY A 103 2.14 8.97 -15.44
C GLY A 103 2.50 7.69 -16.21
N THR A 104 3.37 6.83 -15.68
CA THR A 104 3.68 5.53 -16.29
C THR A 104 2.63 4.47 -15.97
N PHE A 105 2.59 3.40 -16.75
CA PHE A 105 1.69 2.27 -16.51
C PHE A 105 1.96 1.56 -15.19
N PHE A 106 0.89 1.08 -14.55
CA PHE A 106 0.99 0.02 -13.55
C PHE A 106 1.41 -1.28 -14.22
N GLY A 107 2.37 -1.97 -13.62
CA GLY A 107 2.73 -3.34 -13.99
C GLY A 107 1.64 -4.34 -13.58
N ARG A 108 1.91 -5.62 -13.83
CA ARG A 108 1.10 -6.71 -13.28
C ARG A 108 1.95 -7.80 -12.65
N ASN A 109 1.40 -8.46 -11.64
CA ASN A 109 1.94 -9.71 -11.10
C ASN A 109 1.21 -10.94 -11.63
N MET A 110 0.10 -10.72 -12.31
CA MET A 110 -0.79 -11.76 -12.84
C MET A 110 -1.26 -11.41 -14.25
N PRO A 111 -1.47 -12.41 -15.12
CA PRO A 111 -2.23 -12.17 -16.33
C PRO A 111 -3.65 -11.68 -15.96
N PRO A 112 -4.30 -10.87 -16.81
CA PRO A 112 -5.69 -10.47 -16.60
C PRO A 112 -6.60 -11.67 -16.37
N SER A 113 -7.58 -11.50 -15.47
CA SER A 113 -8.57 -12.53 -15.15
C SER A 113 -9.36 -12.94 -16.40
N THR A 114 -9.56 -14.25 -16.58
CA THR A 114 -10.48 -14.82 -17.59
C THR A 114 -11.87 -15.12 -17.00
N SER A 115 -12.17 -14.58 -15.82
CA SER A 115 -13.44 -14.79 -15.12
C SER A 115 -14.63 -14.35 -15.97
N THR A 116 -15.71 -15.13 -15.91
CA THR A 116 -16.99 -14.82 -16.54
C THR A 116 -17.87 -13.90 -15.69
N TYR A 117 -17.57 -13.75 -14.39
CA TYR A 117 -18.28 -12.81 -13.50
C TYR A 117 -18.09 -11.37 -13.98
N GLY A 118 -19.22 -10.68 -14.14
CA GLY A 118 -19.25 -9.27 -14.53
C GLY A 118 -18.90 -8.33 -13.38
N LEU A 119 -18.71 -7.06 -13.71
CA LEU A 119 -18.42 -5.99 -12.75
C LEU A 119 -19.51 -5.88 -11.64
N MET A 120 -20.76 -6.22 -11.98
CA MET A 120 -21.90 -6.12 -11.06
C MET A 120 -22.34 -7.48 -10.48
N ASP A 121 -21.52 -8.53 -10.60
CA ASP A 121 -21.89 -9.89 -10.18
C ASP A 121 -20.84 -10.53 -9.25
N PRO A 122 -21.14 -10.74 -7.96
CA PRO A 122 -22.33 -10.24 -7.24
C PRO A 122 -22.32 -8.71 -7.12
N HIS A 123 -23.50 -8.10 -6.93
CA HIS A 123 -23.61 -6.64 -6.92
C HIS A 123 -22.73 -6.01 -5.82
N PRO A 124 -21.92 -4.96 -6.11
CA PRO A 124 -20.98 -4.37 -5.16
C PRO A 124 -21.61 -3.95 -3.83
N SER A 125 -22.78 -3.30 -3.87
CA SER A 125 -23.52 -2.89 -2.68
C SER A 125 -23.99 -4.07 -1.81
N VAL A 126 -24.22 -5.25 -2.41
CA VAL A 126 -24.58 -6.47 -1.67
C VAL A 126 -23.36 -6.99 -0.91
N VAL A 127 -22.19 -7.05 -1.56
CA VAL A 127 -20.93 -7.44 -0.92
C VAL A 127 -20.58 -6.47 0.22
N ALA A 128 -20.66 -5.16 -0.04
CA ALA A 128 -20.39 -4.14 0.96
C ALA A 128 -21.29 -4.28 2.20
N SER A 129 -22.60 -4.42 1.99
CA SER A 129 -23.58 -4.52 3.09
C SER A 129 -23.54 -5.86 3.84
N LYS A 130 -23.33 -6.99 3.15
CA LYS A 130 -23.39 -8.32 3.78
C LYS A 130 -22.04 -8.80 4.33
N LEU A 131 -20.92 -8.43 3.72
CA LEU A 131 -19.60 -8.99 4.05
C LEU A 131 -18.61 -7.98 4.65
N LEU A 132 -18.70 -6.70 4.28
CA LEU A 132 -17.70 -5.70 4.68
C LEU A 132 -18.16 -4.85 5.87
N ALA A 133 -19.39 -4.33 5.83
CA ALA A 133 -19.91 -3.37 6.80
C ALA A 133 -19.68 -3.83 8.25
N ARG A 134 -19.08 -2.94 9.05
CA ARG A 134 -18.72 -3.21 10.45
C ARG A 134 -19.95 -3.55 11.28
N LYS A 135 -19.92 -4.70 11.95
CA LYS A 135 -20.92 -5.10 12.95
C LYS A 135 -20.42 -4.78 14.35
N GLU A 136 -19.24 -5.28 14.68
CA GLU A 136 -18.52 -5.03 15.93
C GLU A 136 -17.09 -4.64 15.57
N PHE A 137 -16.52 -3.69 16.30
CA PHE A 137 -15.14 -3.28 16.07
C PHE A 137 -14.18 -4.35 16.59
N ILE A 138 -13.43 -4.95 15.66
CA ILE A 138 -12.36 -5.91 15.99
C ILE A 138 -11.04 -5.16 15.84
N ASP A 139 -10.21 -5.13 16.88
CA ASP A 139 -8.91 -4.45 16.89
C ASP A 139 -7.72 -5.42 16.82
N ASN A 140 -6.51 -4.88 16.66
CA ASN A 140 -5.25 -5.64 16.69
C ASN A 140 -4.62 -5.68 18.10
N GLY A 141 -5.39 -5.42 19.16
CA GLY A 141 -4.90 -5.32 20.52
C GLY A 141 -3.65 -4.44 20.65
N LYS A 142 -2.58 -4.99 21.23
CA LYS A 142 -1.31 -4.27 21.41
C LYS A 142 -0.33 -4.38 20.24
N GLN A 143 -0.68 -5.11 19.18
CA GLN A 143 0.25 -5.37 18.09
C GLN A 143 0.38 -4.17 17.14
N PHE A 144 -0.72 -3.47 16.85
CA PHE A 144 -0.75 -2.44 15.81
C PHE A 144 -1.63 -1.26 16.21
N ASN A 145 -1.03 -0.07 16.28
CA ASN A 145 -1.69 1.14 16.75
C ASN A 145 -2.10 2.07 15.58
N MET A 146 -2.73 3.20 15.93
CA MET A 146 -3.18 4.16 14.93
C MET A 146 -2.05 4.96 14.27
N ILE A 147 -0.85 5.01 14.85
CA ILE A 147 0.35 5.52 14.16
C ILE A 147 0.67 4.59 12.98
N ALA A 148 0.66 3.28 13.21
CA ALA A 148 0.94 2.30 12.17
C ALA A 148 -0.15 2.26 11.08
N CYS A 149 -1.42 2.49 11.44
CA CYS A 149 -2.49 2.72 10.48
C CYS A 149 -2.28 3.99 9.64
N SER A 150 -1.90 5.10 10.28
CA SER A 150 -1.57 6.36 9.59
C SER A 150 -0.37 6.19 8.66
N TRP A 151 0.64 5.43 9.09
CA TRP A 151 1.86 5.17 8.34
C TRP A 151 1.59 4.49 7.00
N ILE A 152 0.69 3.51 6.97
CA ILE A 152 0.47 2.80 5.71
C ILE A 152 -0.25 3.65 4.67
N GLN A 153 -1.20 4.50 5.09
CA GLN A 153 -1.76 5.49 4.18
C GLN A 153 -0.71 6.51 3.74
N PHE A 154 0.19 6.92 4.65
CA PHE A 154 1.34 7.76 4.32
C PHE A 154 2.24 7.14 3.22
N MET A 155 2.45 5.81 3.23
CA MET A 155 3.13 5.13 2.13
C MET A 155 2.31 5.08 0.84
N ILE A 156 0.99 4.85 0.91
CA ILE A 156 0.15 4.80 -0.29
C ILE A 156 0.19 6.12 -1.06
N HIS A 157 0.28 7.25 -0.34
CA HIS A 157 0.46 8.58 -0.93
C HIS A 157 1.86 8.83 -1.51
N ASP A 158 2.84 7.98 -1.19
CA ASP A 158 4.17 7.97 -1.82
C ASP A 158 4.19 7.08 -3.07
N TRP A 159 3.22 6.15 -3.21
CA TRP A 159 3.35 5.02 -4.12
C TRP A 159 2.37 5.00 -5.29
N VAL A 160 1.06 5.10 -5.02
CA VAL A 160 0.04 4.71 -6.00
C VAL A 160 -1.20 5.59 -5.95
N ASP A 161 -1.63 6.09 -7.10
CA ASP A 161 -2.98 6.61 -7.34
C ASP A 161 -3.33 6.42 -8.81
N HIS A 162 -4.55 5.98 -9.09
CA HIS A 162 -4.98 5.67 -10.44
C HIS A 162 -5.45 6.93 -11.16
N MET A 163 -5.03 7.09 -12.42
CA MET A 163 -5.59 8.13 -13.28
C MET A 163 -7.08 7.88 -13.54
N GLU A 164 -7.90 8.90 -13.30
CA GLU A 164 -9.33 8.87 -13.57
C GLU A 164 -9.64 9.43 -14.97
N GLU A 165 -10.75 8.97 -15.54
CA GLU A 165 -11.42 9.57 -16.69
C GLU A 165 -12.28 10.76 -16.22
N THR A 166 -12.74 11.59 -17.15
CA THR A 166 -13.69 12.67 -16.85
C THR A 166 -15.13 12.16 -16.71
N ASP A 167 -15.43 10.99 -17.28
CA ASP A 167 -16.77 10.43 -17.29
C ASP A 167 -17.12 9.78 -15.95
N GLN A 168 -18.26 10.19 -15.40
CA GLN A 168 -18.84 9.57 -14.22
C GLN A 168 -19.69 8.35 -14.56
N VAL A 169 -19.72 7.41 -13.63
CA VAL A 169 -20.68 6.30 -13.59
C VAL A 169 -21.38 6.26 -12.24
N GLU A 170 -22.56 5.67 -12.25
CA GLU A 170 -23.42 5.54 -11.07
C GLU A 170 -23.59 4.06 -10.71
N ILE A 171 -23.52 3.77 -9.41
CA ILE A 171 -23.95 2.48 -8.86
C ILE A 171 -25.19 2.73 -8.03
N GLU A 172 -26.28 2.04 -8.36
CA GLU A 172 -27.52 2.04 -7.60
C GLU A 172 -27.62 0.75 -6.78
N ALA A 173 -27.90 0.86 -5.49
CA ALA A 173 -28.05 -0.29 -4.62
C ALA A 173 -29.36 -1.03 -4.94
N PRO A 174 -29.34 -2.36 -5.14
CA PRO A 174 -30.55 -3.11 -5.41
C PRO A 174 -31.45 -3.15 -4.17
N ASP A 175 -32.76 -3.25 -4.40
CA ASP A 175 -33.81 -3.17 -3.36
C ASP A 175 -33.53 -4.06 -2.15
N GLU A 176 -32.97 -5.26 -2.37
CA GLU A 176 -32.61 -6.22 -1.32
C GLU A 176 -31.71 -5.63 -0.21
N VAL A 177 -30.80 -4.72 -0.56
CA VAL A 177 -29.86 -4.11 0.39
C VAL A 177 -29.96 -2.60 0.46
N ALA A 178 -30.78 -1.96 -0.39
CA ALA A 178 -30.92 -0.52 -0.46
C ALA A 178 -31.22 0.10 0.92
N GLU A 179 -32.12 -0.50 1.71
CA GLU A 179 -32.46 -0.06 3.08
C GLU A 179 -31.27 -0.02 4.04
N LYS A 180 -30.29 -0.92 3.86
CA LYS A 180 -29.09 -1.03 4.71
C LYS A 180 -27.92 -0.17 4.20
N CYS A 181 -28.01 0.38 3.00
CA CYS A 181 -26.97 1.21 2.40
C CYS A 181 -27.12 2.67 2.86
N PRO A 182 -26.05 3.32 3.36
CA PRO A 182 -26.08 4.75 3.68
C PRO A 182 -26.36 5.66 2.48
N LEU A 183 -25.94 5.23 1.28
CA LEU A 183 -26.23 5.87 0.01
C LEU A 183 -27.04 4.90 -0.87
N LYS A 184 -28.16 5.37 -1.43
CA LYS A 184 -29.01 4.57 -2.33
C LYS A 184 -28.39 4.45 -3.71
N SER A 185 -27.79 5.53 -4.20
CA SER A 185 -26.88 5.54 -5.34
C SER A 185 -25.72 6.49 -5.08
N PHE A 186 -24.64 6.33 -5.82
CA PHE A 186 -23.51 7.27 -5.79
C PHE A 186 -22.75 7.27 -7.11
N ARG A 187 -22.09 8.40 -7.41
CA ARG A 187 -21.33 8.62 -8.63
C ARG A 187 -19.84 8.67 -8.37
N PHE A 188 -19.06 8.21 -9.34
CA PHE A 188 -17.61 8.25 -9.31
C PHE A 188 -17.02 8.24 -10.72
N ASN A 189 -15.78 8.69 -10.86
CA ASN A 189 -15.07 8.69 -12.13
C ASN A 189 -14.52 7.31 -12.45
N LYS A 190 -14.62 6.89 -13.71
CA LYS A 190 -13.99 5.64 -14.16
C LYS A 190 -12.47 5.72 -14.07
N THR A 191 -11.81 4.58 -13.84
CA THR A 191 -10.36 4.47 -14.07
C THR A 191 -10.05 4.62 -15.56
N LYS A 192 -9.16 5.56 -15.90
CA LYS A 192 -8.74 5.77 -17.28
C LYS A 192 -8.02 4.54 -17.83
N LYS A 193 -8.46 4.09 -19.01
CA LYS A 193 -7.83 2.98 -19.75
C LYS A 193 -7.05 3.52 -20.93
N VAL A 194 -5.75 3.24 -20.96
CA VAL A 194 -4.83 3.72 -22.00
C VAL A 194 -4.34 2.52 -22.80
N SER A 195 -4.35 2.67 -24.13
CA SER A 195 -3.84 1.64 -25.04
C SER A 195 -2.36 1.41 -24.80
N THR A 196 -1.95 0.16 -24.70
CA THR A 196 -0.55 -0.23 -24.47
C THR A 196 0.23 -0.46 -25.77
N GLY A 197 -0.46 -0.52 -26.92
CA GLY A 197 0.11 -0.98 -28.18
C GLY A 197 0.39 -2.50 -28.26
N SER A 198 0.08 -3.28 -27.21
CA SER A 198 0.30 -4.72 -27.16
C SER A 198 -0.92 -5.52 -27.62
N SER A 199 -0.69 -6.62 -28.35
CA SER A 199 -1.76 -7.56 -28.76
C SER A 199 -2.33 -8.38 -27.60
N HIS A 200 -1.53 -8.64 -26.57
CA HIS A 200 -1.90 -9.52 -25.45
C HIS A 200 -2.57 -8.77 -24.29
N LEU A 201 -2.12 -7.54 -24.01
CA LEU A 201 -2.68 -6.70 -22.96
C LEU A 201 -3.04 -5.34 -23.54
N LYS A 202 -4.17 -5.25 -24.24
CA LYS A 202 -4.51 -4.07 -25.06
C LYS A 202 -4.57 -2.75 -24.28
N ASN A 203 -5.02 -2.81 -23.02
CA ASN A 203 -5.23 -1.63 -22.18
C ASN A 203 -4.52 -1.77 -20.83
N GLY A 204 -4.00 -0.66 -20.31
CA GLY A 204 -3.45 -0.53 -18.97
C GLY A 204 -3.99 0.72 -18.26
N SER A 205 -3.63 0.88 -17.00
CA SER A 205 -3.93 2.08 -16.21
C SER A 205 -2.64 2.78 -15.81
N LEU A 206 -2.70 4.10 -15.67
CA LEU A 206 -1.55 4.94 -15.36
C LEU A 206 -1.53 5.31 -13.87
N ASN A 207 -0.34 5.35 -13.30
CA ASN A 207 -0.12 5.85 -11.94
C ASN A 207 0.14 7.37 -11.99
N ILE A 208 -0.67 8.17 -11.30
CA ILE A 208 -0.47 9.64 -11.23
C ILE A 208 0.49 10.06 -10.11
N ARG A 209 0.96 9.10 -9.30
CA ARG A 209 2.07 9.24 -8.35
C ARG A 209 3.36 8.64 -8.91
N THR A 210 4.50 8.99 -8.34
CA THR A 210 5.77 8.34 -8.65
C THR A 210 5.83 6.99 -7.93
N PRO A 211 5.91 5.83 -8.62
CA PRO A 211 6.00 4.53 -7.94
C PRO A 211 7.32 4.31 -7.19
N TRP A 212 8.33 5.17 -7.37
CA TRP A 212 9.56 5.10 -6.60
C TRP A 212 9.30 5.39 -5.13
N TRP A 213 10.09 4.78 -4.25
CA TRP A 213 10.08 5.19 -2.85
C TRP A 213 10.93 6.44 -2.65
N ASP A 214 10.36 7.59 -2.97
CA ASP A 214 11.07 8.87 -3.10
C ASP A 214 10.58 9.97 -2.13
N GLY A 215 9.57 9.66 -1.30
CA GLY A 215 8.97 10.58 -0.35
C GLY A 215 8.01 11.57 -1.00
N SER A 216 7.49 11.31 -2.20
CA SER A 216 6.58 12.19 -2.94
C SER A 216 5.37 12.64 -2.12
N VAL A 217 4.98 11.87 -1.10
CA VAL A 217 3.98 12.25 -0.10
C VAL A 217 4.26 13.59 0.60
N ILE A 218 5.52 14.01 0.74
CA ILE A 218 5.92 15.33 1.27
C ILE A 218 6.60 16.22 0.23
N TYR A 219 7.15 15.66 -0.86
CA TYR A 219 7.89 16.41 -1.89
C TYR A 219 7.06 16.76 -3.14
N GLY A 220 5.93 16.10 -3.35
CA GLY A 220 5.14 16.20 -4.58
C GLY A 220 5.54 15.16 -5.63
N ASN A 221 4.68 15.02 -6.64
CA ASN A 221 4.82 14.04 -7.72
C ASN A 221 5.24 14.68 -9.07
N ASP A 222 5.49 15.99 -9.09
CA ASP A 222 5.99 16.75 -10.22
C ASP A 222 6.65 18.06 -9.75
N ASP A 223 7.19 18.83 -10.71
CA ASP A 223 7.86 20.10 -10.42
C ASP A 223 6.94 21.14 -9.74
N ASN A 224 5.62 21.10 -10.02
CA ASN A 224 4.68 22.03 -9.40
C ASN A 224 4.45 21.68 -7.93
N GLY A 225 4.28 20.38 -7.62
CA GLY A 225 4.21 19.87 -6.26
C GLY A 225 5.47 20.20 -5.47
N GLU A 226 6.65 19.98 -6.06
CA GLU A 226 7.94 20.30 -5.43
C GLU A 226 8.08 21.80 -5.14
N ARG A 227 7.77 22.67 -6.11
CA ARG A 227 7.81 24.12 -5.88
C ARG A 227 6.85 24.58 -4.80
N ARG A 228 5.66 23.96 -4.72
CA ARG A 228 4.62 24.33 -3.76
C ARG A 228 5.07 24.15 -2.31
N VAL A 229 5.81 23.08 -2.02
CA VAL A 229 6.21 22.70 -0.65
C VAL A 229 7.51 23.36 -0.18
N ARG A 230 8.35 23.86 -1.09
CA ARG A 230 9.67 24.42 -0.76
C ARG A 230 9.59 25.86 -0.25
N THR A 231 10.47 26.21 0.68
CA THR A 231 10.71 27.60 1.11
C THR A 231 11.70 28.32 0.21
N PHE A 232 12.49 27.58 -0.59
CA PHE A 232 13.66 28.06 -1.34
C PHE A 232 14.71 28.74 -0.45
N LYS A 233 14.75 28.35 0.82
CA LYS A 233 15.75 28.78 1.78
C LYS A 233 16.31 27.59 2.54
N ASP A 234 17.64 27.47 2.52
CA ASP A 234 18.41 26.42 3.22
C ASP A 234 17.93 24.99 2.91
N GLY A 235 17.36 24.77 1.73
CA GLY A 235 16.82 23.50 1.26
C GLY A 235 15.51 23.07 1.90
N LYS A 236 14.86 23.94 2.69
CA LYS A 236 13.77 23.55 3.60
C LYS A 236 12.40 23.45 2.92
N LEU A 237 11.53 22.70 3.58
CA LEU A 237 10.10 22.59 3.31
C LEU A 237 9.28 23.47 4.27
N LYS A 238 8.12 23.93 3.78
CA LYS A 238 7.15 24.74 4.51
C LYS A 238 6.54 23.97 5.67
N ILE A 239 6.47 24.62 6.84
CA ILE A 239 5.90 24.08 8.07
C ILE A 239 5.44 25.25 8.93
N SER A 240 4.28 25.12 9.56
CA SER A 240 3.74 26.15 10.44
C SER A 240 4.56 26.24 11.75
N GLY A 241 4.48 27.39 12.43
CA GLY A 241 5.19 27.65 13.69
C GLY A 241 4.76 26.75 14.85
N ASP A 242 3.57 26.16 14.79
CA ASP A 242 3.06 25.15 15.73
C ASP A 242 3.56 23.73 15.42
N GLY A 243 4.38 23.56 14.36
CA GLY A 243 4.95 22.28 13.96
C GLY A 243 4.00 21.39 13.17
N LEU A 244 2.84 21.89 12.74
CA LEU A 244 1.91 21.22 11.82
C LEU A 244 2.12 21.73 10.38
N LEU A 245 1.43 21.12 9.41
CA LEU A 245 1.44 21.59 8.02
C LEU A 245 0.84 23.00 7.92
N GLU A 246 1.40 23.82 7.03
CA GLU A 246 0.72 25.04 6.58
C GLU A 246 -0.51 24.68 5.75
N HIS A 247 -1.47 25.60 5.65
CA HIS A 247 -2.66 25.47 4.81
C HIS A 247 -2.73 26.65 3.83
N ASP A 248 -3.28 26.40 2.65
CA ASP A 248 -3.59 27.46 1.70
C ASP A 248 -4.85 28.25 2.11
N GLU A 249 -5.23 29.24 1.30
CA GLU A 249 -6.39 30.09 1.53
C GLU A 249 -7.71 29.31 1.61
N LYS A 250 -7.75 28.09 1.07
CA LYS A 250 -8.93 27.20 1.05
C LYS A 250 -8.91 26.19 2.21
N GLY A 251 -7.88 26.22 3.05
CA GLY A 251 -7.70 25.29 4.16
C GLY A 251 -7.18 23.92 3.74
N ILE A 252 -6.61 23.79 2.54
CA ILE A 252 -5.99 22.55 2.06
C ILE A 252 -4.54 22.52 2.57
N PRO A 253 -4.06 21.39 3.15
CA PRO A 253 -2.69 21.32 3.63
C PRO A 253 -1.66 21.48 2.51
N ILE A 254 -0.59 22.19 2.79
CA ILE A 254 0.56 22.36 1.90
C ILE A 254 1.54 21.22 2.18
N SER A 255 1.48 20.19 1.35
CA SER A 255 2.40 19.05 1.35
C SER A 255 2.49 18.46 -0.06
N GLY A 256 3.22 17.35 -0.20
CA GLY A 256 3.44 16.68 -1.48
C GLY A 256 2.16 16.14 -2.10
N ASP A 257 1.44 15.30 -1.34
CA ASP A 257 0.15 14.73 -1.72
C ASP A 257 -0.82 14.73 -0.52
N VAL A 258 -2.02 15.29 -0.70
CA VAL A 258 -2.99 15.52 0.39
C VAL A 258 -4.39 14.98 0.09
N ARG A 259 -4.56 14.28 -1.02
CA ARG A 259 -5.86 13.81 -1.53
C ARG A 259 -6.47 12.72 -0.66
N ASN A 260 -7.72 12.85 -0.22
CA ASN A 260 -8.43 11.87 0.61
C ASN A 260 -7.71 11.58 1.95
N SER A 261 -7.16 12.63 2.57
CA SER A 261 -6.35 12.53 3.79
C SER A 261 -7.16 12.69 5.09
N TRP A 262 -6.52 12.40 6.22
CA TRP A 262 -7.07 12.60 7.57
C TRP A 262 -5.98 13.05 8.56
N ALA A 263 -6.36 13.49 9.75
CA ALA A 263 -5.48 14.15 10.71
C ALA A 263 -4.25 13.31 11.10
N GLY A 264 -4.39 12.00 11.34
CA GLY A 264 -3.26 11.12 11.70
C GLY A 264 -2.24 10.99 10.57
N PHE A 265 -2.69 11.00 9.32
CA PHE A 265 -1.82 11.05 8.14
C PHE A 265 -1.08 12.39 8.03
N SER A 266 -1.78 13.52 8.17
CA SER A 266 -1.16 14.85 8.07
C SER A 266 -0.15 15.12 9.17
N LEU A 267 -0.36 14.54 10.35
CA LEU A 267 0.61 14.54 11.45
C LEU A 267 1.95 13.90 11.04
N LEU A 268 1.92 12.79 10.30
CA LEU A 268 3.12 12.13 9.81
C LEU A 268 3.82 12.94 8.72
N GLN A 269 3.06 13.58 7.82
CA GLN A 269 3.64 14.51 6.85
C GLN A 269 4.41 15.64 7.56
N ALA A 270 3.78 16.28 8.55
CA ALA A 270 4.42 17.33 9.35
C ALA A 270 5.69 16.82 10.05
N LEU A 271 5.65 15.61 10.63
CA LEU A 271 6.82 14.99 11.27
C LEU A 271 7.98 14.80 10.29
N PHE A 272 7.73 14.29 9.09
CA PHE A 272 8.79 14.08 8.09
C PHE A 272 9.26 15.35 7.39
N VAL A 273 8.42 16.39 7.32
CA VAL A 273 8.86 17.74 6.97
C VAL A 273 9.85 18.28 8.01
N LYS A 274 9.57 18.10 9.30
CA LYS A 274 10.50 18.47 10.38
C LYS A 274 11.80 17.67 10.35
N GLU A 275 11.72 16.37 10.04
CA GLU A 275 12.91 15.53 9.83
C GLU A 275 13.76 16.06 8.66
N HIS A 276 13.13 16.33 7.51
CA HIS A 276 13.81 16.92 6.36
C HIS A 276 14.51 18.24 6.71
N ASN A 277 13.81 19.16 7.37
CA ASN A 277 14.36 20.46 7.76
C ASN A 277 15.51 20.31 8.76
N THR A 278 15.45 19.33 9.65
CA THR A 278 16.54 19.00 10.59
C THR A 278 17.77 18.46 9.84
N VAL A 279 17.57 17.64 8.81
CA VAL A 279 18.66 17.17 7.94
C VAL A 279 19.28 18.34 7.18
N CYS A 280 18.48 19.27 6.66
CA CYS A 280 18.99 20.49 6.03
C CYS A 280 19.86 21.31 6.98
N ASP A 281 19.41 21.52 8.23
CA ASP A 281 20.17 22.26 9.25
C ASP A 281 21.51 21.57 9.58
N MET A 282 21.49 20.24 9.73
CA MET A 282 22.70 19.45 9.91
C MET A 282 23.64 19.59 8.71
N LEU A 283 23.14 19.43 7.48
CA LEU A 283 23.97 19.53 6.27
C LEU A 283 24.55 20.92 6.11
N LYS A 284 23.78 21.99 6.35
CA LYS A 284 24.25 23.37 6.28
C LYS A 284 25.36 23.65 7.30
N LYS A 285 25.25 23.06 8.51
CA LYS A 285 26.27 23.20 9.55
C LYS A 285 27.62 22.58 9.13
N TYR A 286 27.61 21.41 8.50
CA TYR A 286 28.84 20.70 8.10
C TYR A 286 29.35 21.08 6.70
N TYR A 287 28.47 21.57 5.84
CA TYR A 287 28.78 22.00 4.48
C TYR A 287 28.19 23.40 4.21
N PRO A 288 28.79 24.47 4.78
CA PRO A 288 28.23 25.82 4.72
C PRO A 288 28.06 26.38 3.30
N ASP A 289 28.86 25.89 2.36
CA ASP A 289 28.88 26.35 0.96
C ASP A 289 27.76 25.73 0.09
N LEU A 290 26.98 24.79 0.64
CA LEU A 290 25.84 24.25 -0.10
C LEU A 290 24.73 25.31 -0.19
N ASP A 291 24.27 25.52 -1.43
CA ASP A 291 23.09 26.31 -1.75
C ASP A 291 21.79 25.55 -1.40
N ASP A 292 20.66 26.26 -1.51
CA ASP A 292 19.32 25.74 -1.24
C ASP A 292 19.03 24.44 -2.00
N GLU A 293 19.34 24.41 -3.30
CA GLU A 293 19.04 23.29 -4.18
C GLU A 293 19.84 22.03 -3.80
N LYS A 294 21.13 22.19 -3.51
CA LYS A 294 21.98 21.08 -3.07
C LYS A 294 21.53 20.56 -1.71
N LEU A 295 21.20 21.43 -0.76
CA LEU A 295 20.69 21.01 0.55
C LEU A 295 19.40 20.21 0.40
N TYR A 296 18.43 20.74 -0.36
CA TYR A 296 17.16 20.08 -0.64
C TYR A 296 17.35 18.68 -1.24
N ARG A 297 18.17 18.56 -2.30
CA ARG A 297 18.44 17.28 -2.97
C ARG A 297 19.04 16.22 -2.03
N HIS A 298 20.01 16.62 -1.20
CA HIS A 298 20.64 15.71 -0.25
C HIS A 298 19.68 15.34 0.89
N ALA A 299 18.94 16.30 1.43
CA ALA A 299 17.96 16.05 2.49
C ALA A 299 16.80 15.17 2.00
N ARG A 300 16.35 15.31 0.75
CA ARG A 300 15.37 14.42 0.13
C ARG A 300 15.89 12.99 0.02
N LEU A 301 17.14 12.78 -0.40
CA LEU A 301 17.77 11.46 -0.44
C LEU A 301 17.81 10.80 0.96
N VAL A 302 18.26 11.54 1.97
CA VAL A 302 18.35 11.05 3.35
C VAL A 302 16.97 10.71 3.90
N THR A 303 16.02 11.64 3.81
CA THR A 303 14.69 11.47 4.42
C THR A 303 13.90 10.36 3.74
N SER A 304 13.93 10.27 2.40
CA SER A 304 13.28 9.14 1.68
C SER A 304 13.89 7.79 2.07
N ALA A 305 15.21 7.72 2.27
CA ALA A 305 15.86 6.51 2.77
C ALA A 305 15.50 6.18 4.23
N VAL A 306 15.30 7.19 5.09
CA VAL A 306 14.80 7.02 6.46
C VAL A 306 13.39 6.45 6.46
N ILE A 307 12.49 7.01 5.64
CA ILE A 307 11.12 6.49 5.46
C ILE A 307 11.17 5.02 5.03
N ALA A 308 11.96 4.70 4.00
CA ALA A 308 12.12 3.34 3.50
C ALA A 308 12.63 2.37 4.58
N LYS A 309 13.56 2.83 5.41
CA LYS A 309 14.14 2.06 6.49
C LYS A 309 13.13 1.77 7.58
N ILE A 310 12.44 2.79 8.09
CA ILE A 310 11.42 2.65 9.13
C ILE A 310 10.35 1.67 8.68
N HIS A 311 9.82 1.83 7.46
CA HIS A 311 8.81 0.90 6.98
C HIS A 311 9.33 -0.54 6.93
N THR A 312 10.55 -0.75 6.41
CA THR A 312 11.12 -2.09 6.21
C THR A 312 11.40 -2.81 7.54
N ILE A 313 12.10 -2.18 8.49
CA ILE A 313 12.65 -2.88 9.66
C ILE A 313 11.93 -2.57 10.98
N ASP A 314 10.87 -1.77 10.94
CA ASP A 314 10.03 -1.42 12.09
C ASP A 314 8.55 -1.71 11.77
N TRP A 315 7.93 -0.93 10.88
CA TRP A 315 6.51 -1.08 10.57
C TRP A 315 6.12 -2.49 10.07
N THR A 316 6.85 -3.05 9.09
CA THR A 316 6.55 -4.39 8.55
C THR A 316 6.80 -5.49 9.60
N VAL A 317 7.75 -5.27 10.52
CA VAL A 317 8.05 -6.22 11.60
C VAL A 317 6.88 -6.31 12.59
N GLU A 318 6.24 -5.17 12.89
CA GLU A 318 5.06 -5.12 13.75
C GLU A 318 3.80 -5.64 13.05
N LEU A 319 3.65 -5.37 11.75
CA LEU A 319 2.58 -5.95 10.94
C LEU A 319 2.68 -7.49 10.92
N LEU A 320 3.90 -8.01 10.69
CA LEU A 320 4.17 -9.45 10.53
C LEU A 320 4.90 -10.01 11.76
N LYS A 321 4.26 -9.90 12.93
CA LYS A 321 4.85 -10.16 14.26
C LYS A 321 5.26 -11.62 14.51
N THR A 322 6.31 -12.07 13.83
CA THR A 322 6.89 -13.43 13.93
C THR A 322 8.41 -13.36 13.79
N ASP A 323 9.13 -14.31 14.40
CA ASP A 323 10.60 -14.34 14.36
C ASP A 323 11.16 -14.47 12.93
N THR A 324 10.48 -15.26 12.08
CA THR A 324 10.89 -15.45 10.69
C THR A 324 10.82 -14.15 9.89
N LEU A 325 9.76 -13.36 10.06
CA LEU A 325 9.61 -12.10 9.32
C LEU A 325 10.42 -10.97 9.95
N LEU A 326 10.62 -10.96 11.26
CA LEU A 326 11.62 -10.11 11.91
C LEU A 326 13.01 -10.32 11.28
N ALA A 327 13.45 -11.58 11.16
CA ALA A 327 14.72 -11.90 10.51
C ALA A 327 14.70 -11.54 9.02
N GLY A 328 13.66 -11.92 8.29
CA GLY A 328 13.55 -11.74 6.84
C GLY A 328 13.59 -10.26 6.42
N MET A 329 12.86 -9.40 7.11
CA MET A 329 12.85 -7.97 6.83
C MET A 329 14.18 -7.30 7.15
N ARG A 330 14.83 -7.71 8.25
CA ARG A 330 16.18 -7.23 8.59
C ARG A 330 17.24 -7.73 7.62
N ILE A 331 17.09 -8.94 7.06
CA ILE A 331 17.95 -9.46 5.99
C ILE A 331 17.77 -8.67 4.70
N ASN A 332 16.56 -8.23 4.35
CA ASN A 332 16.37 -7.36 3.19
C ASN A 332 17.19 -6.07 3.33
N TRP A 333 17.24 -5.47 4.52
CA TRP A 333 17.98 -4.22 4.74
C TRP A 333 19.48 -4.44 4.97
N TYR A 334 19.86 -5.33 5.89
CA TYR A 334 21.24 -5.51 6.37
C TYR A 334 21.94 -6.78 5.86
N GLY A 335 21.19 -7.72 5.30
CA GLY A 335 21.69 -9.04 4.92
C GLY A 335 21.85 -10.00 6.09
N PHE A 336 22.18 -11.27 5.78
CA PHE A 336 22.43 -12.30 6.79
C PHE A 336 23.62 -11.99 7.71
N LEU A 337 24.61 -11.21 7.25
CA LEU A 337 25.74 -10.79 8.09
C LEU A 337 25.33 -9.74 9.13
N GLY A 338 24.17 -9.11 8.94
CA GLY A 338 23.56 -8.23 9.91
C GLY A 338 24.16 -6.83 9.97
N LYS A 339 23.53 -5.99 10.80
CA LYS A 339 23.80 -4.55 10.90
C LYS A 339 25.26 -4.23 11.25
N LYS A 340 25.79 -4.83 12.32
CA LYS A 340 27.15 -4.53 12.80
C LYS A 340 28.21 -4.80 11.72
N PHE A 341 28.07 -5.91 11.00
CA PHE A 341 28.98 -6.25 9.91
C PHE A 341 28.85 -5.25 8.77
N LYS A 342 27.61 -5.00 8.31
CA LYS A 342 27.37 -4.08 7.17
C LYS A 342 27.81 -2.66 7.45
N ASP A 343 27.61 -2.16 8.68
CA ASP A 343 28.04 -0.81 9.07
C ASP A 343 29.58 -0.71 9.14
N MET A 344 30.28 -1.80 9.47
CA MET A 344 31.74 -1.83 9.61
C MET A 344 32.48 -2.07 8.29
N PHE A 345 31.97 -2.98 7.46
CA PHE A 345 32.65 -3.46 6.26
C PHE A 345 31.94 -3.08 4.95
N GLY A 346 30.77 -2.45 5.03
CA GLY A 346 29.96 -2.10 3.87
C GLY A 346 29.28 -3.31 3.23
N HIS A 347 28.88 -3.16 1.96
CA HIS A 347 28.18 -4.20 1.20
C HIS A 347 29.16 -5.16 0.51
N ILE A 348 29.16 -6.43 0.95
CA ILE A 348 30.06 -7.48 0.46
C ILE A 348 29.27 -8.75 0.12
N CYS A 349 29.72 -9.52 -0.88
CA CYS A 349 29.16 -10.85 -1.23
C CYS A 349 27.66 -10.88 -1.60
N GLY A 350 27.12 -9.80 -2.17
CA GLY A 350 25.82 -9.80 -2.83
C GLY A 350 24.60 -9.62 -1.91
N PRO A 351 23.37 -9.70 -2.47
CA PRO A 351 22.16 -9.24 -1.80
C PRO A 351 21.70 -10.12 -0.63
N ILE A 352 22.06 -11.42 -0.64
CA ILE A 352 21.67 -12.34 0.43
C ILE A 352 22.47 -12.02 1.70
N LEU A 353 23.79 -11.89 1.57
CA LEU A 353 24.68 -11.72 2.71
C LEU A 353 24.72 -10.29 3.26
N SER A 354 24.63 -9.27 2.39
CA SER A 354 24.70 -7.85 2.77
C SER A 354 23.41 -7.05 2.53
N GLY A 355 22.32 -7.71 2.13
CA GLY A 355 21.01 -7.09 1.92
C GLY A 355 20.85 -6.43 0.55
N LEU A 356 19.63 -5.97 0.25
CA LEU A 356 19.29 -5.32 -1.01
C LEU A 356 19.85 -3.89 -1.09
N VAL A 357 19.89 -3.18 0.05
CA VAL A 357 20.39 -1.80 0.13
C VAL A 357 21.91 -1.78 -0.06
N GLY A 358 22.43 -0.89 -0.90
CA GLY A 358 23.88 -0.76 -1.13
C GLY A 358 24.45 -1.71 -2.19
N LEU A 359 23.60 -2.38 -2.97
CA LEU A 359 24.03 -3.10 -4.17
C LEU A 359 24.73 -2.15 -5.16
N LYS A 360 25.79 -2.64 -5.82
CA LYS A 360 26.55 -1.87 -6.82
C LYS A 360 25.73 -1.43 -8.03
N ARG A 361 24.67 -2.18 -8.36
CA ARG A 361 23.75 -1.89 -9.46
C ARG A 361 22.33 -2.25 -9.02
N PRO A 362 21.31 -1.49 -9.45
CA PRO A 362 19.92 -1.88 -9.24
C PRO A 362 19.62 -3.20 -9.97
N ARG A 363 18.56 -3.89 -9.52
CA ARG A 363 18.08 -5.13 -10.10
C ARG A 363 16.56 -5.07 -10.23
N ASP A 364 16.09 -5.13 -11.46
CA ASP A 364 14.67 -5.13 -11.86
C ASP A 364 14.20 -6.52 -12.34
N HIS A 365 15.11 -7.49 -12.38
CA HIS A 365 14.88 -8.85 -12.84
C HIS A 365 14.46 -8.95 -14.32
N GLY A 366 14.86 -7.97 -15.14
CA GLY A 366 14.57 -7.95 -16.58
C GLY A 366 13.18 -7.43 -16.93
N VAL A 367 12.45 -6.88 -15.95
CA VAL A 367 11.15 -6.24 -16.15
C VAL A 367 11.24 -4.82 -15.60
N PRO A 368 11.00 -3.77 -16.41
CA PRO A 368 11.07 -2.39 -15.95
C PRO A 368 10.25 -2.15 -14.68
N TYR A 369 10.82 -1.37 -13.76
CA TYR A 369 10.21 -1.11 -12.47
C TYR A 369 8.86 -0.40 -12.59
N SER A 370 7.86 -0.96 -11.92
CA SER A 370 6.56 -0.35 -11.69
C SER A 370 5.95 -0.97 -10.44
N LEU A 371 5.05 -0.24 -9.78
CA LEU A 371 4.07 -0.89 -8.90
C LEU A 371 2.94 -1.46 -9.75
N SER A 372 2.29 -2.50 -9.24
CA SER A 372 1.34 -3.30 -10.01
C SER A 372 -0.11 -3.05 -9.61
N GLU A 373 -1.03 -3.42 -10.50
CA GLU A 373 -2.47 -3.45 -10.18
C GLU A 373 -2.75 -4.35 -8.96
N GLU A 374 -2.08 -5.50 -8.87
CA GLU A 374 -2.23 -6.43 -7.75
C GLU A 374 -1.66 -5.86 -6.45
N PHE A 375 -0.61 -5.04 -6.52
CA PHE A 375 -0.09 -4.31 -5.36
C PHE A 375 -1.16 -3.37 -4.79
N VAL A 376 -1.85 -2.59 -5.64
CA VAL A 376 -2.92 -1.71 -5.17
C VAL A 376 -4.03 -2.51 -4.49
N SER A 377 -4.42 -3.66 -5.04
CA SER A 377 -5.48 -4.50 -4.47
C SER A 377 -5.16 -5.04 -3.08
N VAL A 378 -3.94 -5.52 -2.84
CA VAL A 378 -3.57 -6.08 -1.51
C VAL A 378 -3.34 -5.03 -0.43
N TYR A 379 -3.20 -3.77 -0.82
CA TYR A 379 -3.05 -2.64 0.11
C TYR A 379 -4.37 -1.91 0.43
N ARG A 380 -5.52 -2.46 0.00
CA ARG A 380 -6.86 -2.00 0.40
C ARG A 380 -7.14 -2.43 1.85
N MET A 381 -6.68 -1.61 2.79
CA MET A 381 -6.65 -1.92 4.23
C MET A 381 -7.52 -0.96 5.05
N HIS A 382 -8.63 -0.47 4.51
CA HIS A 382 -9.46 0.54 5.17
C HIS A 382 -10.12 0.08 6.48
N SER A 383 -10.30 -1.23 6.67
CA SER A 383 -10.77 -1.80 7.95
C SER A 383 -9.83 -1.54 9.14
N LEU A 384 -8.60 -1.06 8.90
CA LEU A 384 -7.70 -0.60 9.96
C LEU A 384 -8.24 0.64 10.69
N LEU A 385 -9.09 1.45 10.07
CA LEU A 385 -9.59 2.67 10.69
C LEU A 385 -10.72 2.36 11.69
N PRO A 386 -10.73 2.93 12.90
CA PRO A 386 -11.80 2.74 13.88
C PRO A 386 -13.03 3.60 13.51
N ASP A 387 -14.07 3.56 14.34
CA ASP A 387 -15.21 4.49 14.20
C ASP A 387 -14.98 5.80 14.95
N LYS A 388 -14.12 5.76 15.98
CA LYS A 388 -13.77 6.91 16.84
C LYS A 388 -12.27 6.93 17.11
N LEU A 389 -11.71 8.13 17.23
CA LEU A 389 -10.38 8.41 17.74
C LEU A 389 -10.48 8.70 19.26
N ILE A 390 -9.66 8.04 20.06
CA ILE A 390 -9.63 8.19 21.51
C ILE A 390 -8.51 9.18 21.87
N LEU A 391 -8.88 10.41 22.18
CA LEU A 391 -7.95 11.45 22.61
C LEU A 391 -7.56 11.21 24.07
N ARG A 392 -6.25 11.22 24.35
CA ARG A 392 -5.69 11.06 25.70
C ARG A 392 -5.40 12.43 26.31
N ASP A 393 -5.62 12.57 27.61
CA ASP A 393 -5.17 13.74 28.35
C ASP A 393 -3.69 13.56 28.74
N ILE A 394 -2.82 14.34 28.10
CA ILE A 394 -1.36 14.31 28.33
C ILE A 394 -0.93 15.13 29.55
N ASN A 395 -1.81 15.99 30.09
CA ASN A 395 -1.51 16.84 31.25
C ASN A 395 -1.97 16.23 32.57
N SER A 396 -2.66 15.08 32.52
CA SER A 396 -3.14 14.41 33.72
C SER A 396 -1.99 13.92 34.59
N THR A 397 -2.05 14.25 35.87
CA THR A 397 -1.13 13.77 36.92
C THR A 397 -1.56 12.42 37.50
N ILE A 398 -2.74 11.92 37.14
CA ILE A 398 -3.30 10.67 37.63
C ILE A 398 -2.75 9.52 36.77
N LEU A 399 -1.63 8.96 37.20
CA LEU A 399 -0.98 7.76 36.65
C LEU A 399 -1.44 6.48 37.38
N GLU A 400 -2.71 6.39 37.77
CA GLU A 400 -3.17 5.21 38.52
C GLU A 400 -3.04 3.93 37.70
N HIS A 401 -3.05 4.00 36.36
CA HIS A 401 -2.83 2.86 35.46
C HIS A 401 -1.78 3.25 34.40
N LYS A 402 -1.08 2.28 33.78
CA LYS A 402 -0.08 2.48 32.71
C LYS A 402 -0.63 3.15 31.42
N CYS A 403 -1.81 3.77 31.46
CA CYS A 403 -2.49 4.39 30.34
C CYS A 403 -3.07 5.75 30.76
N LEU A 404 -2.88 6.76 29.93
CA LEU A 404 -3.44 8.10 30.15
C LEU A 404 -4.98 8.07 30.10
N PRO A 405 -5.67 8.90 30.90
CA PRO A 405 -7.13 8.96 30.87
C PRO A 405 -7.62 9.48 29.51
N VAL A 406 -8.86 9.11 29.17
CA VAL A 406 -9.52 9.58 27.94
C VAL A 406 -10.01 11.01 28.16
N ALA A 407 -9.57 11.92 27.32
CA ALA A 407 -10.03 13.30 27.29
C ALA A 407 -11.32 13.44 26.47
N GLU A 408 -11.36 12.84 25.29
CA GLU A 408 -12.48 12.95 24.33
C GLU A 408 -12.50 11.71 23.42
N GLU A 409 -13.70 11.25 23.04
CA GLU A 409 -13.88 10.33 21.92
C GLU A 409 -14.39 11.08 20.70
N ILE A 410 -13.58 11.19 19.66
CA ILE A 410 -13.88 11.99 18.47
C ILE A 410 -14.35 11.05 17.35
N PRO A 411 -15.54 11.22 16.76
CA PRO A 411 -15.95 10.45 15.59
C PRO A 411 -14.95 10.60 14.44
N MET A 412 -14.59 9.49 13.77
CA MET A 412 -13.56 9.55 12.71
C MET A 412 -13.91 10.51 11.57
N ARG A 413 -15.20 10.71 11.27
CA ARG A 413 -15.67 11.69 10.28
C ARG A 413 -15.17 13.11 10.55
N GLU A 414 -14.98 13.48 11.81
CA GLU A 414 -14.54 14.82 12.19
C GLU A 414 -13.03 15.01 12.08
N VAL A 415 -12.26 13.93 11.91
CA VAL A 415 -10.81 13.96 11.75
C VAL A 415 -10.36 13.69 10.31
N VAL A 416 -11.29 13.64 9.34
CA VAL A 416 -11.03 13.43 7.91
C VAL A 416 -11.12 14.75 7.14
N GLY A 417 -10.36 14.87 6.06
CA GLY A 417 -10.38 16.01 5.14
C GLY A 417 -10.12 17.35 5.84
N ARG A 418 -10.76 18.41 5.33
CA ARG A 418 -10.58 19.79 5.82
C ARG A 418 -11.02 19.99 7.27
N GLN A 419 -12.10 19.32 7.69
CA GLN A 419 -12.55 19.35 9.09
C GLN A 419 -11.49 18.76 10.01
N GLY A 420 -10.88 17.65 9.60
CA GLY A 420 -9.81 17.01 10.35
C GLY A 420 -8.58 17.86 10.52
N GLN A 421 -8.21 18.66 9.51
CA GLN A 421 -7.11 19.62 9.64
C GLN A 421 -7.40 20.66 10.72
N ARG A 422 -8.60 21.24 10.73
CA ARG A 422 -9.01 22.21 11.76
C ARG A 422 -9.05 21.60 13.16
N ARG A 423 -9.49 20.33 13.28
CA ARG A 423 -9.45 19.58 14.54
C ARG A 423 -8.01 19.33 14.99
N LEU A 424 -7.12 18.93 14.08
CA LEU A 424 -5.71 18.68 14.37
C LEU A 424 -4.99 19.93 14.91
N SER A 425 -5.23 21.11 14.33
CA SER A 425 -4.65 22.37 14.83
C SER A 425 -5.07 22.71 16.25
N LYS A 426 -6.26 22.28 16.69
CA LYS A 426 -6.73 22.48 18.07
C LYS A 426 -6.15 21.45 19.05
N ILE A 427 -5.97 20.21 18.60
CA ILE A 427 -5.43 19.11 19.41
C ILE A 427 -3.91 19.27 19.58
N GLY A 428 -3.21 19.70 18.53
CA GLY A 428 -1.76 19.81 18.52
C GLY A 428 -1.04 18.48 18.25
N MET A 429 0.24 18.59 17.87
CA MET A 429 1.05 17.46 17.42
C MET A 429 1.24 16.39 18.52
N GLU A 430 1.58 16.81 19.74
CA GLU A 430 1.96 15.91 20.83
C GLU A 430 0.77 15.08 21.33
N GLN A 431 -0.34 15.73 21.66
CA GLN A 431 -1.54 15.05 22.15
C GLN A 431 -2.08 14.08 21.09
N MET A 432 -2.08 14.48 19.81
CA MET A 432 -2.49 13.60 18.72
C MET A 432 -1.56 12.38 18.61
N MET A 433 -0.24 12.58 18.60
CA MET A 433 0.73 11.49 18.45
C MET A 433 0.63 10.47 19.60
N VAL A 434 0.54 10.95 20.85
CA VAL A 434 0.36 10.11 22.02
C VAL A 434 -0.94 9.32 21.95
N SER A 435 -2.04 9.98 21.56
CA SER A 435 -3.35 9.35 21.41
C SER A 435 -3.35 8.23 20.37
N LEU A 436 -2.74 8.50 19.20
CA LEU A 436 -2.56 7.49 18.15
C LEU A 436 -1.70 6.31 18.61
N GLY A 437 -0.69 6.57 19.44
CA GLY A 437 0.18 5.54 20.01
C GLY A 437 -0.55 4.62 21.00
N HIS A 438 -1.52 5.16 21.73
CA HIS A 438 -2.30 4.47 22.77
C HIS A 438 -3.59 3.81 22.26
N GLN A 439 -3.92 3.94 20.99
CA GLN A 439 -5.11 3.34 20.40
C GLN A 439 -4.72 2.25 19.39
N ALA A 440 -5.28 1.06 19.57
CA ALA A 440 -5.20 -0.03 18.61
C ALA A 440 -5.97 0.33 17.33
N CYS A 441 -5.44 -0.04 16.16
CA CYS A 441 -6.20 0.06 14.92
C CYS A 441 -7.07 -1.19 14.73
N GLY A 442 -8.02 -1.12 13.79
CA GLY A 442 -8.90 -2.23 13.42
C GLY A 442 -8.15 -3.41 12.79
N ALA A 443 -8.67 -4.61 12.96
CA ALA A 443 -8.20 -5.83 12.31
C ALA A 443 -8.70 -5.94 10.86
N LEU A 444 -7.88 -6.54 9.99
CA LEU A 444 -8.28 -6.86 8.62
C LEU A 444 -9.14 -8.14 8.60
N SER A 445 -10.42 -8.00 8.93
CA SER A 445 -11.40 -9.09 8.95
C SER A 445 -12.69 -8.72 8.21
N LEU A 446 -13.50 -9.74 7.89
CA LEU A 446 -14.89 -9.53 7.48
C LEU A 446 -15.66 -8.78 8.56
N TRP A 447 -16.73 -8.09 8.16
CA TRP A 447 -17.61 -7.30 9.04
C TRP A 447 -16.87 -6.30 9.93
N ASN A 448 -15.79 -5.71 9.42
CA ASN A 448 -15.00 -4.71 10.14
C ASN A 448 -14.67 -3.46 9.30
N TYR A 449 -15.36 -3.23 8.18
CA TYR A 449 -15.18 -2.04 7.34
C TYR A 449 -15.94 -0.84 7.93
N PRO A 450 -15.31 0.33 8.14
CA PRO A 450 -15.92 1.42 8.90
C PRO A 450 -17.19 1.95 8.23
N SER A 451 -18.26 2.08 9.02
CA SER A 451 -19.58 2.51 8.51
C SER A 451 -19.53 3.92 7.93
N TRP A 452 -18.66 4.77 8.47
CA TRP A 452 -18.51 6.15 8.01
C TRP A 452 -17.88 6.28 6.62
N MET A 453 -17.11 5.29 6.17
CA MET A 453 -16.51 5.27 4.83
C MET A 453 -17.51 4.87 3.73
N ARG A 454 -18.71 4.41 4.12
CA ARG A 454 -19.81 4.11 3.19
C ARG A 454 -20.65 5.34 2.79
N ASN A 455 -20.29 6.50 3.33
CA ASN A 455 -20.78 7.82 2.93
C ASN A 455 -19.62 8.81 3.15
N LEU A 456 -18.59 8.67 2.31
CA LEU A 456 -17.36 9.45 2.36
C LEU A 456 -17.39 10.52 1.28
N VAL A 457 -16.98 11.74 1.60
CA VAL A 457 -16.75 12.79 0.60
C VAL A 457 -15.35 12.58 0.01
N PRO A 458 -15.22 12.20 -1.27
CA PRO A 458 -13.93 12.04 -1.91
C PRO A 458 -13.36 13.40 -2.34
N GLN A 459 -12.08 13.43 -2.67
CA GLN A 459 -11.36 14.62 -3.08
C GLN A 459 -10.73 14.48 -4.47
N ASP A 460 -10.61 15.62 -5.17
CA ASP A 460 -9.81 15.75 -6.38
C ASP A 460 -8.31 15.75 -6.07
N VAL A 461 -7.49 15.67 -7.12
CA VAL A 461 -6.02 15.57 -7.00
C VAL A 461 -5.41 16.81 -6.32
N ASP A 462 -6.07 17.96 -6.40
CA ASP A 462 -5.68 19.19 -5.71
C ASP A 462 -6.13 19.25 -4.24
N GLY A 463 -6.89 18.27 -3.76
CA GLY A 463 -7.39 18.18 -2.38
C GLY A 463 -8.75 18.83 -2.15
N GLU A 464 -9.41 19.34 -3.19
CA GLU A 464 -10.78 19.87 -3.09
C GLU A 464 -11.81 18.75 -2.92
N ASP A 465 -12.84 19.04 -2.13
CA ASP A 465 -13.93 18.08 -1.90
C ASP A 465 -14.83 17.99 -3.15
N ARG A 466 -15.13 16.77 -3.58
CA ARG A 466 -16.11 16.50 -4.64
C ARG A 466 -17.54 16.66 -4.11
N PRO A 467 -18.51 17.01 -4.96
CA PRO A 467 -19.89 17.23 -4.54
C PRO A 467 -20.61 15.94 -4.09
N ASP A 468 -20.31 14.81 -4.73
CA ASP A 468 -20.99 13.53 -4.49
C ASP A 468 -20.20 12.66 -3.50
N SER A 469 -20.87 12.23 -2.42
CA SER A 469 -20.35 11.20 -1.53
C SER A 469 -20.31 9.82 -2.22
N ILE A 470 -19.41 8.96 -1.75
CA ILE A 470 -19.24 7.58 -2.25
C ILE A 470 -19.42 6.54 -1.14
N ASP A 471 -19.84 5.33 -1.54
CA ASP A 471 -19.72 4.12 -0.70
C ASP A 471 -18.40 3.42 -1.04
N MET A 472 -17.36 3.69 -0.25
CA MET A 472 -16.02 3.16 -0.52
C MET A 472 -15.95 1.63 -0.42
N ALA A 473 -16.75 1.02 0.46
CA ALA A 473 -16.83 -0.44 0.58
C ALA A 473 -17.39 -1.07 -0.70
N ALA A 474 -18.40 -0.44 -1.31
CA ALA A 474 -18.94 -0.88 -2.59
C ALA A 474 -17.91 -0.73 -3.71
N LEU A 475 -17.19 0.39 -3.80
CA LEU A 475 -16.14 0.59 -4.81
C LEU A 475 -15.03 -0.45 -4.73
N GLU A 476 -14.60 -0.84 -3.53
CA GLU A 476 -13.56 -1.85 -3.34
C GLU A 476 -14.02 -3.25 -3.71
N SER A 477 -15.27 -3.60 -3.36
CA SER A 477 -15.81 -4.93 -3.67
C SER A 477 -15.83 -5.22 -5.17
N ASN A 478 -16.06 -4.18 -5.97
CA ASN A 478 -16.11 -4.25 -7.43
C ASN A 478 -14.74 -4.59 -8.07
N MET A 479 -13.64 -4.32 -7.37
CA MET A 479 -12.28 -4.59 -7.84
C MET A 479 -11.69 -5.91 -7.31
N THR A 480 -12.40 -6.62 -6.43
CA THR A 480 -11.84 -7.73 -5.62
C THR A 480 -12.40 -9.12 -6.01
N THR A 481 -13.23 -9.21 -7.04
CA THR A 481 -14.01 -10.42 -7.43
C THR A 481 -13.19 -11.63 -7.93
N HIS A 482 -11.86 -11.68 -7.70
CA HIS A 482 -10.97 -12.69 -8.29
C HIS A 482 -9.98 -13.34 -7.29
N LEU A 483 -10.36 -13.47 -6.01
CA LEU A 483 -9.54 -14.07 -4.95
C LEU A 483 -9.02 -15.49 -5.26
N ILE A 484 -9.81 -16.32 -5.95
CA ILE A 484 -9.41 -17.70 -6.31
C ILE A 484 -8.32 -17.69 -7.39
N SER A 485 -8.47 -16.87 -8.44
CA SER A 485 -7.43 -16.65 -9.45
C SER A 485 -6.15 -16.09 -8.80
N PHE A 486 -6.31 -15.21 -7.80
CA PHE A 486 -5.22 -14.60 -7.05
C PHE A 486 -4.38 -15.64 -6.29
N ALA A 487 -5.01 -16.56 -5.56
CA ALA A 487 -4.31 -17.61 -4.81
C ALA A 487 -3.58 -18.60 -5.72
N LEU A 488 -4.22 -19.02 -6.80
CA LEU A 488 -3.65 -19.98 -7.76
C LEU A 488 -2.45 -19.41 -8.51
N LEU A 489 -2.50 -18.14 -8.91
CA LEU A 489 -1.42 -17.47 -9.64
C LEU A 489 -0.21 -17.12 -8.75
N TYR A 490 -0.42 -17.09 -7.42
CA TYR A 490 0.66 -17.08 -6.43
C TYR A 490 1.08 -18.49 -5.99
N GLN A 491 0.82 -19.55 -6.79
CA GLN A 491 1.31 -20.90 -6.49
C GLN A 491 0.84 -21.43 -5.11
N ARG A 492 -0.34 -21.03 -4.64
CA ARG A 492 -0.93 -21.56 -3.40
C ARG A 492 -1.96 -22.63 -3.73
N ASP A 493 -2.04 -23.65 -2.88
CA ASP A 493 -3.07 -24.68 -2.95
C ASP A 493 -4.35 -24.18 -2.25
N CYS A 494 -5.43 -24.04 -3.01
CA CYS A 494 -6.72 -23.58 -2.51
C CYS A 494 -7.46 -24.63 -1.64
N THR A 495 -7.06 -25.90 -1.67
CA THR A 495 -7.97 -26.98 -1.24
C THR A 495 -8.16 -27.15 0.27
N ARG A 496 -7.25 -26.67 1.14
CA ARG A 496 -7.31 -26.93 2.60
C ARG A 496 -7.56 -25.70 3.47
N THR A 497 -6.94 -24.57 3.17
CA THR A 497 -7.19 -23.31 3.88
C THR A 497 -8.54 -22.71 3.47
N ASP A 498 -8.92 -22.90 2.20
CA ASP A 498 -10.20 -22.40 1.73
C ASP A 498 -11.36 -23.23 2.23
N ALA A 499 -11.26 -24.52 2.60
CA ALA A 499 -12.41 -25.22 3.19
C ALA A 499 -12.93 -24.56 4.50
N ARG A 500 -12.08 -23.81 5.22
CA ARG A 500 -12.46 -23.01 6.40
C ARG A 500 -12.96 -21.62 6.01
N ILE A 501 -12.40 -21.02 4.97
CA ILE A 501 -12.83 -19.73 4.39
C ILE A 501 -14.13 -19.91 3.60
N LEU A 502 -14.20 -20.83 2.62
CA LEU A 502 -15.42 -21.47 2.09
C LEU A 502 -16.35 -21.96 3.18
N GLY A 503 -15.90 -22.42 4.34
CA GLY A 503 -16.81 -22.73 5.46
C GLY A 503 -17.59 -21.49 5.93
N GLN A 504 -16.89 -20.36 6.09
CA GLN A 504 -17.52 -19.06 6.33
C GLN A 504 -18.34 -18.64 5.10
N PHE A 505 -17.74 -18.58 3.91
CA PHE A 505 -18.37 -18.29 2.62
C PHE A 505 -19.44 -19.32 2.17
N THR A 506 -19.71 -20.43 2.84
CA THR A 506 -20.80 -21.37 2.50
C THR A 506 -21.98 -21.17 3.43
N GLU A 507 -21.76 -20.76 4.68
CA GLU A 507 -22.81 -20.14 5.49
C GLU A 507 -23.20 -18.76 4.92
N THR A 508 -22.22 -17.93 4.54
CA THR A 508 -22.47 -16.61 3.94
C THR A 508 -22.80 -16.67 2.44
N GLY A 509 -22.28 -17.65 1.72
CA GLY A 509 -22.65 -17.92 0.33
C GLY A 509 -24.08 -18.42 0.21
N ARG A 510 -24.60 -19.14 1.23
CA ARG A 510 -26.04 -19.40 1.35
C ARG A 510 -26.86 -18.13 1.60
N GLU A 511 -26.34 -17.12 2.31
CA GLU A 511 -27.01 -15.82 2.49
C GLU A 511 -26.96 -14.91 1.24
N VAL A 512 -25.93 -15.06 0.40
CA VAL A 512 -25.82 -14.37 -0.89
C VAL A 512 -26.61 -15.11 -1.98
N SER A 513 -26.57 -16.45 -2.01
CA SER A 513 -27.28 -17.27 -3.00
C SER A 513 -28.78 -17.40 -2.74
N ARG A 514 -29.25 -17.29 -1.49
CA ARG A 514 -30.70 -17.23 -1.19
C ARG A 514 -31.37 -15.96 -1.73
N GLY A 515 -30.61 -14.90 -2.01
CA GLY A 515 -31.12 -13.68 -2.64
C GLY A 515 -31.26 -13.77 -4.16
N THR A 516 -30.58 -14.73 -4.81
CA THR A 516 -30.62 -14.90 -6.28
C THR A 516 -31.56 -16.02 -6.76
N THR A 517 -32.13 -16.82 -5.85
CA THR A 517 -33.12 -17.85 -6.18
C THR A 517 -34.53 -17.42 -5.76
N SER A 518 -35.17 -16.52 -6.50
CA SER A 518 -36.62 -16.33 -6.40
C SER A 518 -37.32 -16.08 -7.75
N SER A 519 -36.73 -16.46 -8.88
CA SER A 519 -37.36 -16.24 -10.19
C SER A 519 -37.27 -17.39 -11.20
N GLU A 520 -37.01 -18.63 -10.78
CA GLU A 520 -37.09 -19.80 -11.69
C GLU A 520 -37.70 -21.02 -10.98
N GLU A 521 -38.96 -20.91 -10.58
CA GLU A 521 -39.87 -22.07 -10.45
C GLU A 521 -41.26 -21.67 -10.96
N THR A 522 -41.42 -21.61 -12.29
CA THR A 522 -42.70 -21.82 -12.99
C THR A 522 -42.39 -22.08 -14.48
N CYS A 523 -42.11 -23.35 -14.80
CA CYS A 523 -42.58 -24.17 -15.94
C CYS A 523 -41.57 -25.28 -16.26
#